data_AF-A0A5D3BZB1-F1
#
_entry.id   AF-A0A5D3BZB1-F1
#
_cell.length_a   1.000
_cell.length_b   1.000
_cell.length_c   1.000
_cell.angle_alpha   90.00
_cell.angle_beta   90.00
_cell.angle_gamma   90.00
#
_symmetry.space_group_name_H-M   'P 1'
#
loop_
_entity.id
_entity.type
_entity.pdbx_description
1 polymer ?
#
loop_
_entity_poly.entity_id
_entity_poly.type
_entity_poly.pdbx_seq_one_letter_code
_entity_poly.pdbx_strand_id
1 'polypeptide(L)'
;MDEHELASIVNAFIASQQQLLLMLELLKNDTKRITHIPYETRHRIRQLAYFRMIHGSDLVCRQSTRMDRRCFTILCHLLRTIAGLTSTEVVDVEEMVAMFLHILAHDVKNRVIQREFMRSSETISRHFNMVLLAVIRLHEELLKKPQPVPNDCTDQRWRWFENCLDALNGTYIKVNVPASDRSRYRTRKGEMATNVRGMCDTKGDFVYVLAGWEGSAADSRILRDAISRPNGLKVSKEDNIDEVDSTHATTVADDIHYIETSNEWSQWRDDLAEEMFTEWELRNQ
;
A
#
# COMPACT_ATOMS: atom_id res chain seq x y z
N MET A 1 -36.25 18.71 21.12
CA MET A 1 -35.36 19.40 20.17
C MET A 1 -35.84 19.03 18.80
N ASP A 2 -36.43 19.99 18.10
CA ASP A 2 -36.94 19.74 16.76
C ASP A 2 -35.79 19.74 15.73
N GLU A 3 -36.08 19.26 14.53
CA GLU A 3 -35.08 19.11 13.46
C GLU A 3 -34.50 20.46 13.00
N HIS A 4 -35.28 21.54 13.14
CA HIS A 4 -34.88 22.90 12.82
C HIS A 4 -33.91 23.48 13.87
N GLU A 5 -34.14 23.16 15.14
CA GLU A 5 -33.33 23.55 16.28
C GLU A 5 -31.97 22.83 16.24
N LEU A 6 -31.97 21.53 15.91
CA LEU A 6 -30.75 20.76 15.68
C LEU A 6 -29.95 21.30 14.49
N ALA A 7 -30.61 21.58 13.35
CA ALA A 7 -29.95 22.14 12.17
C ALA A 7 -29.36 23.53 12.44
N SER A 8 -30.06 24.36 13.23
CA SER A 8 -29.57 25.68 13.66
C SER A 8 -28.33 25.56 14.53
N ILE A 9 -28.32 24.64 15.50
CA ILE A 9 -27.16 24.37 16.37
C ILE A 9 -25.98 23.85 15.55
N VAL A 10 -26.21 22.91 14.63
CA VAL A 10 -25.15 22.37 13.75
C VAL A 10 -24.59 23.45 12.83
N ASN A 11 -25.44 24.29 12.25
CA ASN A 11 -25.00 25.39 11.39
C ASN A 11 -24.23 26.47 12.18
N ALA A 12 -24.68 26.81 13.38
CA ALA A 12 -23.97 27.72 14.28
C ALA A 12 -22.61 27.13 14.69
N PHE A 13 -22.55 25.83 14.95
CA PHE A 13 -21.31 25.13 15.23
C PHE A 13 -20.37 25.17 14.02
N ILE A 14 -20.84 24.82 12.83
CA ILE A 14 -20.05 24.85 11.59
C ILE A 14 -19.55 26.27 11.30
N ALA A 15 -20.39 27.29 11.43
CA ALA A 15 -20.01 28.69 11.24
C ALA A 15 -18.97 29.14 12.27
N SER A 16 -19.11 28.73 13.54
CA SER A 16 -18.13 29.03 14.58
C SER A 16 -16.78 28.36 14.32
N GLN A 17 -16.79 27.12 13.81
CA GLN A 17 -15.58 26.39 13.43
C GLN A 17 -14.93 27.05 12.21
N GLN A 18 -15.70 27.48 11.21
CA GLN A 18 -15.21 28.21 10.03
C GLN A 18 -14.62 29.58 10.38
N GLN A 19 -15.23 30.30 11.33
CA GLN A 19 -14.71 31.60 11.76
C GLN A 19 -13.43 31.45 12.59
N LEU A 20 -13.34 30.41 13.44
CA LEU A 20 -12.10 30.01 14.10
C LEU A 20 -11.02 29.59 13.09
N LEU A 21 -11.43 28.90 12.01
CA LEU A 21 -10.60 28.50 10.88
C LEU A 21 -9.91 29.70 10.22
N LEU A 22 -10.72 30.72 9.93
CA LEU A 22 -10.28 31.96 9.30
C LEU A 22 -9.36 32.76 10.22
N MET A 23 -9.70 32.82 11.52
CA MET A 23 -8.90 33.53 12.51
C MET A 23 -7.52 32.86 12.71
N LEU A 24 -7.48 31.52 12.68
CA LEU A 24 -6.22 30.77 12.77
C LEU A 24 -5.40 30.83 11.49
N GLU A 25 -6.02 30.95 10.32
CA GLU A 25 -5.33 31.26 9.06
C GLU A 25 -4.70 32.64 9.07
N LEU A 26 -5.43 33.65 9.55
CA LEU A 26 -4.91 34.99 9.74
C LEU A 26 -3.71 34.98 10.70
N LEU A 27 -3.81 34.26 11.82
CA LEU A 27 -2.71 34.10 12.78
C LEU A 27 -1.50 33.31 12.22
N LYS A 28 -1.72 32.35 11.32
CA LYS A 28 -0.64 31.62 10.62
C LYS A 28 0.07 32.51 9.58
N ASN A 29 -0.65 33.44 8.96
CA ASN A 29 -0.12 34.33 7.93
C ASN A 29 0.60 35.56 8.51
N ASP A 30 0.23 36.02 9.70
CA ASP A 30 0.96 37.05 10.45
C ASP A 30 2.22 36.49 11.13
N THR A 31 3.21 36.14 10.32
CA THR A 31 4.56 35.69 10.74
C THR A 31 5.46 36.82 11.25
N LYS A 32 4.90 37.96 11.66
CA LYS A 32 5.66 39.03 12.29
C LYS A 32 5.51 38.96 13.82
N ARG A 33 6.49 38.27 14.44
CA ARG A 33 6.87 38.35 15.86
C ARG A 33 5.94 37.74 16.92
N ILE A 34 5.39 36.55 16.71
CA ILE A 34 4.86 35.75 17.82
C ILE A 34 5.97 34.82 18.34
N THR A 35 6.62 35.19 19.44
CA THR A 35 7.71 34.41 20.06
C THR A 35 7.21 33.15 20.75
N HIS A 36 5.93 33.10 21.16
CA HIS A 36 5.33 31.93 21.79
C HIS A 36 3.81 31.88 21.55
N ILE A 37 3.35 30.81 20.90
CA ILE A 37 1.92 30.53 20.71
C ILE A 37 1.45 29.66 21.90
N PRO A 38 0.39 30.05 22.63
CA PRO A 38 -0.16 29.26 23.74
C PRO A 38 -0.45 27.81 23.35
N TYR A 39 -0.31 26.88 24.31
CA TYR A 39 -0.52 25.45 24.06
C TYR A 39 -1.92 25.16 23.48
N GLU A 40 -2.97 25.77 24.06
CA GLU A 40 -4.35 25.61 23.59
C GLU A 40 -4.55 26.05 22.15
N THR A 41 -3.97 27.18 21.75
CA THR A 41 -4.02 27.65 20.37
C THR A 41 -3.29 26.67 19.44
N ARG A 42 -2.13 26.15 19.84
CA ARG A 42 -1.41 25.11 19.07
C ARG A 42 -2.24 23.83 18.94
N HIS A 43 -2.88 23.39 20.02
CA HIS A 43 -3.75 22.22 20.04
C HIS A 43 -4.93 22.37 19.08
N ARG A 44 -5.64 23.50 19.10
CA ARG A 44 -6.73 23.78 18.15
C ARG A 44 -6.24 23.83 16.71
N ILE A 45 -5.08 24.45 16.45
CA ILE A 45 -4.49 24.47 15.11
C ILE A 45 -4.20 23.05 14.61
N ARG A 46 -3.64 22.18 15.46
CA ARG A 46 -3.38 20.76 15.14
C ARG A 46 -4.66 20.03 14.77
N GLN A 47 -5.68 20.17 15.62
CA GLN A 47 -6.97 19.53 15.39
C GLN A 47 -7.59 19.97 14.08
N LEU A 48 -7.54 21.27 13.79
CA LEU A 48 -8.04 21.80 12.53
C LEU A 48 -7.23 21.36 11.32
N ALA A 49 -5.91 21.14 11.46
CA ALA A 49 -5.08 20.67 10.35
C ALA A 49 -5.55 19.30 9.84
N TYR A 50 -5.63 18.29 10.72
CA TYR A 50 -6.12 16.98 10.30
C TYR A 50 -7.64 17.02 10.00
N PHE A 51 -8.43 17.82 10.71
CA PHE A 51 -9.87 17.90 10.45
C PHE A 51 -10.18 18.39 9.03
N ARG A 52 -9.47 19.41 8.55
CA ARG A 52 -9.61 19.88 7.16
C ARG A 52 -9.20 18.81 6.16
N MET A 53 -8.11 18.12 6.46
CA MET A 53 -7.55 17.07 5.61
C MET A 53 -8.49 15.88 5.43
N ILE A 54 -9.11 15.45 6.53
CA ILE A 54 -9.93 14.23 6.58
C ILE A 54 -11.41 14.56 6.41
N HIS A 55 -11.96 15.48 7.20
CA HIS A 55 -13.40 15.68 7.32
C HIS A 55 -13.97 16.75 6.37
N GLY A 56 -13.14 17.43 5.58
CA GLY A 56 -13.60 18.45 4.63
C GLY A 56 -14.54 17.89 3.55
N SER A 57 -14.12 16.87 2.81
CA SER A 57 -14.94 16.09 1.87
C SER A 57 -14.22 14.81 1.46
N ASP A 58 -14.90 13.87 0.80
CA ASP A 58 -14.23 12.67 0.28
C ASP A 58 -13.17 13.00 -0.79
N LEU A 59 -13.38 14.07 -1.57
CA LEU A 59 -12.39 14.55 -2.52
C LEU A 59 -11.14 15.06 -1.81
N VAL A 60 -11.30 15.88 -0.78
CA VAL A 60 -10.17 16.43 -0.01
C VAL A 60 -9.42 15.33 0.74
N CYS A 61 -10.13 14.37 1.34
CA CYS A 61 -9.54 13.22 2.00
C CYS A 61 -8.71 12.38 1.01
N ARG A 62 -9.26 12.08 -0.17
CA ARG A 62 -8.53 11.33 -1.22
C ARG A 62 -7.32 12.09 -1.74
N GLN A 63 -7.47 13.39 -1.96
CA GLN A 63 -6.37 14.23 -2.40
C GLN A 63 -5.23 14.24 -1.37
N SER A 64 -5.56 14.22 -0.08
CA SER A 64 -4.57 14.34 1.00
C SER A 64 -3.97 13.01 1.48
N THR A 65 -4.74 11.91 1.43
CA THR A 65 -4.39 10.62 2.04
C THR A 65 -4.47 9.43 1.08
N ARG A 66 -4.96 9.64 -0.15
CA ARG A 66 -5.31 8.60 -1.14
C ARG A 66 -6.49 7.70 -0.76
N MET A 67 -7.21 8.03 0.32
CA MET A 67 -8.39 7.29 0.80
C MET A 67 -9.56 8.24 0.99
N ASP A 68 -10.80 7.77 0.81
CA ASP A 68 -11.97 8.54 1.27
C ASP A 68 -12.17 8.43 2.78
N ARG A 69 -13.13 9.19 3.31
CA ARG A 69 -13.36 9.28 4.76
C ARG A 69 -13.77 7.96 5.37
N ARG A 70 -14.55 7.15 4.64
CA ARG A 70 -15.00 5.85 5.11
C ARG A 70 -13.81 4.89 5.23
N CYS A 71 -12.99 4.78 4.19
CA CYS A 71 -11.80 3.94 4.20
C CYS A 71 -10.80 4.39 5.28
N PHE A 72 -10.61 5.70 5.46
CA PHE A 72 -9.76 6.24 6.54
C PHE A 72 -10.28 5.84 7.93
N THR A 73 -11.59 5.95 8.16
CA THR A 73 -12.22 5.59 9.44
C THR A 73 -12.09 4.09 9.72
N ILE A 74 -12.30 3.25 8.71
CA ILE A 74 -12.11 1.80 8.81
C ILE A 74 -10.65 1.48 9.16
N LEU A 75 -9.69 2.09 8.47
CA LEU A 75 -8.27 1.89 8.75
C LEU A 75 -7.92 2.28 10.20
N CYS A 76 -8.38 3.46 10.66
CA CYS A 76 -8.16 3.88 12.05
C CYS A 76 -8.81 2.94 13.07
N HIS A 77 -9.96 2.34 12.73
CA HIS A 77 -10.60 1.34 13.58
C HIS A 77 -9.76 0.06 13.64
N LEU A 78 -9.37 -0.51 12.51
CA LEU A 78 -8.53 -1.72 12.44
C LEU A 78 -7.20 -1.55 13.16
N LEU A 79 -6.55 -0.38 12.98
CA LEU A 79 -5.29 -0.08 13.65
C LEU A 79 -5.44 -0.08 15.18
N ARG A 80 -6.57 0.38 15.71
CA ARG A 80 -6.84 0.34 17.16
C ARG A 80 -7.15 -1.05 17.66
N THR A 81 -8.09 -1.73 17.01
CA THR A 81 -8.69 -2.95 17.55
C THR A 81 -7.83 -4.18 17.30
N ILE A 82 -7.15 -4.25 16.15
CA ILE A 82 -6.36 -5.41 15.75
C ILE A 82 -4.87 -5.16 15.98
N ALA A 83 -4.35 -4.01 15.52
CA ALA A 83 -2.92 -3.72 15.65
C ALA A 83 -2.51 -3.10 17.00
N GLY A 84 -3.48 -2.72 17.84
CA GLY A 84 -3.25 -2.19 19.18
C GLY A 84 -2.67 -0.76 19.20
N LEU A 85 -2.87 0.03 18.13
CA LEU A 85 -2.43 1.42 18.10
C LEU A 85 -3.31 2.27 19.02
N THR A 86 -2.70 2.86 20.05
CA THR A 86 -3.39 3.70 21.04
C THR A 86 -3.00 5.15 20.91
N SER A 87 -3.94 6.05 21.25
CA SER A 87 -3.64 7.47 21.41
C SER A 87 -2.56 7.68 22.49
N THR A 88 -1.77 8.74 22.33
CA THR A 88 -0.89 9.24 23.39
C THR A 88 -1.58 10.39 24.11
N GLU A 89 -0.96 10.90 25.19
CA GLU A 89 -1.46 12.11 25.88
C GLU A 89 -1.56 13.33 24.95
N VAL A 90 -0.79 13.35 23.87
CA VAL A 90 -0.59 14.54 23.03
C VAL A 90 -1.11 14.41 21.61
N VAL A 91 -1.29 13.20 21.08
CA VAL A 91 -1.69 12.91 19.70
C VAL A 91 -2.65 11.73 19.70
N ASP A 92 -3.81 11.87 19.04
CA ASP A 92 -4.77 10.79 18.85
C ASP A 92 -4.45 9.94 17.61
N VAL A 93 -5.09 8.77 17.50
CA VAL A 93 -4.82 7.83 16.40
C VAL A 93 -5.12 8.45 15.04
N GLU A 94 -6.21 9.21 14.88
CA GLU A 94 -6.55 9.88 13.62
C GLU A 94 -5.44 10.86 13.20
N GLU A 95 -4.92 11.69 14.10
CA GLU A 95 -3.83 12.62 13.80
C GLU A 95 -2.56 11.86 13.41
N MET A 96 -2.23 10.75 14.11
CA MET A 96 -1.10 9.90 13.74
C MET A 96 -1.22 9.33 12.33
N VAL A 97 -2.39 8.75 12.02
CA VAL A 97 -2.66 8.10 10.73
C VAL A 97 -2.74 9.13 9.61
N ALA A 98 -3.33 10.31 9.86
CA ALA A 98 -3.39 11.40 8.90
C ALA A 98 -1.97 11.89 8.53
N MET A 99 -1.09 12.13 9.52
CA MET A 99 0.31 12.49 9.25
C MET A 99 1.02 11.41 8.44
N PHE A 100 0.87 10.14 8.84
CA PHE A 100 1.50 9.00 8.16
C PHE A 100 1.06 8.89 6.69
N LEU A 101 -0.25 8.90 6.44
CA LEU A 101 -0.80 8.78 5.09
C LEU A 101 -0.46 9.99 4.23
N HIS A 102 -0.48 11.21 4.79
CA HIS A 102 -0.13 12.41 4.04
C HIS A 102 1.35 12.38 3.57
N ILE A 103 2.25 11.89 4.44
CA ILE A 103 3.66 11.65 4.08
C ILE A 103 3.76 10.69 2.89
N LEU A 104 3.09 9.55 2.96
CA LEU A 104 3.14 8.54 1.89
C LEU A 104 2.46 9.00 0.59
N ALA A 105 1.34 9.71 0.70
CA ALA A 105 0.54 10.15 -0.44
C ALA A 105 1.26 11.15 -1.35
N HIS A 106 2.19 11.93 -0.79
CA HIS A 106 2.82 13.06 -1.47
C HIS A 106 4.35 13.10 -1.38
N ASP A 107 5.00 12.12 -0.75
CA ASP A 107 6.44 12.13 -0.45
C ASP A 107 6.88 13.43 0.28
N VAL A 108 6.01 13.96 1.15
CA VAL A 108 6.31 15.19 1.89
C VAL A 108 7.33 14.92 2.99
N LYS A 109 8.31 15.83 3.10
CA LYS A 109 9.40 15.70 4.08
C LYS A 109 8.90 16.07 5.47
N ASN A 110 9.50 15.47 6.50
CA ASN A 110 9.15 15.70 7.92
C ASN A 110 9.02 17.20 8.29
N ARG A 111 9.90 18.06 7.76
CA ARG A 111 9.85 19.52 7.99
C ARG A 111 8.58 20.21 7.45
N VAL A 112 7.94 19.64 6.43
CA VAL A 112 6.64 20.14 5.90
C VAL A 112 5.55 19.83 6.91
N ILE A 113 5.45 18.56 7.35
CA ILE A 113 4.49 18.10 8.36
C ILE A 113 4.64 18.85 9.68
N GLN A 114 5.88 19.15 10.10
CA GLN A 114 6.16 19.96 11.30
C GLN A 114 5.45 21.31 11.26
N ARG A 115 5.42 21.97 10.10
CA ARG A 115 4.75 23.27 9.96
C ARG A 115 3.24 23.13 9.92
N GLU A 116 2.75 22.11 9.22
CA GLU A 116 1.32 21.88 9.03
C GLU A 116 0.61 21.47 10.32
N PHE A 117 1.19 20.50 11.03
CA PHE A 117 0.67 19.95 12.29
C PHE A 117 1.29 20.63 13.53
N MET A 118 2.19 21.59 13.40
CA MET A 118 2.87 22.22 14.55
C MET A 118 3.44 21.21 15.56
N ARG A 119 3.96 20.08 15.08
CA ARG A 119 4.58 19.02 15.89
C ARG A 119 6.10 19.05 15.71
N SER A 120 6.84 18.61 16.74
CA SER A 120 8.28 18.47 16.59
C SER A 120 8.62 17.37 15.58
N SER A 121 9.77 17.47 14.92
CA SER A 121 10.21 16.44 13.97
C SER A 121 10.39 15.06 14.62
N GLU A 122 10.79 15.06 15.88
CA GLU A 122 10.88 13.88 16.73
C GLU A 122 9.50 13.23 16.91
N THR A 123 8.49 14.03 17.30
CA THR A 123 7.11 13.57 17.43
C THR A 123 6.59 12.95 16.14
N ILE A 124 6.83 13.60 15.00
CA ILE A 124 6.39 13.10 13.69
C ILE A 124 7.07 11.77 13.37
N SER A 125 8.39 11.68 13.58
CA SER A 125 9.14 10.45 13.31
C SER A 125 8.70 9.29 14.19
N ARG A 126 8.47 9.53 15.49
CA ARG A 126 7.96 8.52 16.42
C ARG A 126 6.62 7.97 15.95
N HIS A 127 5.66 8.85 15.70
CA HIS A 127 4.31 8.42 15.32
C HIS A 127 4.26 7.78 13.92
N PHE A 128 5.07 8.26 12.97
CA PHE A 128 5.21 7.61 11.67
C PHE A 128 5.64 6.14 11.81
N ASN A 129 6.66 5.87 12.64
CA ASN A 129 7.12 4.50 12.87
C ASN A 129 6.11 3.65 13.65
N MET A 130 5.39 4.24 14.62
CA MET A 130 4.32 3.54 15.34
C MET A 130 3.21 3.09 14.37
N VAL A 131 2.75 3.99 13.49
CA VAL A 131 1.73 3.66 12.49
C VAL A 131 2.27 2.64 11.48
N LEU A 132 3.51 2.78 11.00
CA LEU A 132 4.14 1.82 10.10
C LEU A 132 4.13 0.40 10.68
N LEU A 133 4.59 0.23 11.93
CA LEU A 133 4.61 -1.07 12.60
C LEU A 133 3.19 -1.62 12.81
N ALA A 134 2.23 -0.75 13.14
CA ALA A 134 0.83 -1.16 13.28
C ALA A 134 0.23 -1.62 11.94
N VAL A 135 0.49 -0.93 10.83
CA VAL A 135 0.06 -1.33 9.49
C VAL A 135 0.68 -2.68 9.09
N ILE A 136 1.96 -2.89 9.37
CA ILE A 136 2.62 -4.19 9.10
C ILE A 136 1.96 -5.32 9.90
N ARG A 137 1.54 -5.07 11.15
CA ARG A 137 0.80 -6.06 11.95
C ARG A 137 -0.58 -6.39 11.38
N LEU A 138 -1.21 -5.48 10.64
CA LEU A 138 -2.49 -5.72 9.97
C LEU A 138 -2.37 -6.55 8.68
N HIS A 139 -1.19 -7.00 8.28
CA HIS A 139 -1.02 -7.67 6.98
C HIS A 139 -1.95 -8.88 6.78
N GLU A 140 -2.22 -9.68 7.82
CA GLU A 140 -3.15 -10.83 7.73
C GLU A 140 -4.61 -10.42 7.45
N GLU A 141 -5.01 -9.20 7.82
CA GLU A 141 -6.34 -8.65 7.55
C GLU A 141 -6.41 -7.95 6.19
N LEU A 142 -5.30 -7.33 5.78
CA LEU A 142 -5.21 -6.55 4.55
C LEU A 142 -4.91 -7.42 3.33
N LEU A 143 -4.16 -8.51 3.49
CA LEU A 143 -3.83 -9.44 2.43
C LEU A 143 -4.88 -10.55 2.34
N LYS A 144 -5.35 -10.84 1.13
CA LYS A 144 -6.27 -11.94 0.87
C LYS A 144 -5.55 -13.27 0.88
N LYS A 145 -6.31 -14.34 1.10
CA LYS A 145 -5.82 -15.70 0.87
C LYS A 145 -5.94 -16.02 -0.62
N PRO A 146 -4.93 -16.65 -1.23
CA PRO A 146 -4.98 -17.04 -2.63
C PRO A 146 -6.15 -18.00 -2.85
N GLN A 147 -6.88 -17.83 -3.95
CA GLN A 147 -7.91 -18.77 -4.40
C GLN A 147 -7.70 -19.06 -5.88
N PRO A 148 -7.59 -20.34 -6.29
CA PRO A 148 -7.42 -20.68 -7.69
C PRO A 148 -8.64 -20.26 -8.50
N VAL A 149 -8.39 -19.84 -9.74
CA VAL A 149 -9.44 -19.65 -10.74
C VAL A 149 -10.18 -20.98 -10.96
N PRO A 150 -11.50 -21.03 -10.76
CA PRO A 150 -12.29 -22.23 -11.00
C PRO A 150 -12.34 -22.62 -12.48
N ASN A 151 -12.46 -23.92 -12.75
CA ASN A 151 -12.57 -24.49 -14.11
C ASN A 151 -13.82 -23.99 -14.86
N ASP A 152 -14.87 -23.61 -14.13
CA ASP A 152 -16.12 -23.07 -14.65
C ASP A 152 -16.16 -21.53 -14.59
N CYS A 153 -15.00 -20.87 -14.50
CA CYS A 153 -14.93 -19.42 -14.47
C CYS A 153 -15.59 -18.81 -15.73
N THR A 154 -16.60 -17.98 -15.52
CA THR A 154 -17.32 -17.29 -16.60
C THR A 154 -16.75 -15.92 -16.93
N ASP A 155 -15.79 -15.44 -16.13
CA ASP A 155 -15.14 -14.15 -16.36
C ASP A 155 -14.28 -14.24 -17.63
N GLN A 156 -14.61 -13.40 -18.61
CA GLN A 156 -13.95 -13.38 -19.92
C GLN A 156 -12.43 -13.19 -19.84
N ARG A 157 -11.95 -12.51 -18.80
CA ARG A 157 -10.53 -12.23 -18.58
C ARG A 157 -9.83 -13.42 -17.93
N TRP A 158 -10.50 -14.14 -17.03
CA TRP A 158 -9.87 -15.14 -16.17
C TRP A 158 -10.15 -16.59 -16.55
N ARG A 159 -11.21 -16.89 -17.32
CA ARG A 159 -11.60 -18.26 -17.72
C ARG A 159 -10.52 -19.08 -18.42
N TRP A 160 -9.53 -18.40 -18.98
CA TRP A 160 -8.39 -18.98 -19.69
C TRP A 160 -7.25 -19.44 -18.76
N PHE A 161 -7.33 -19.05 -17.48
CA PHE A 161 -6.28 -19.26 -16.48
C PHE A 161 -6.77 -20.20 -15.39
N GLU A 162 -7.40 -21.31 -15.77
CA GLU A 162 -7.84 -22.36 -14.85
C GLU A 162 -6.72 -22.76 -13.88
N ASN A 163 -7.07 -22.93 -12.59
CA ASN A 163 -6.14 -23.23 -11.49
C ASN A 163 -5.06 -22.17 -11.22
N CYS A 164 -5.03 -21.04 -11.95
CA CYS A 164 -4.14 -19.94 -11.65
C CYS A 164 -4.52 -19.34 -10.29
N LEU A 165 -3.56 -19.22 -9.38
CA LEU A 165 -3.80 -18.61 -8.08
C LEU A 165 -4.01 -17.10 -8.23
N ASP A 166 -3.02 -16.40 -8.77
CA ASP A 166 -2.96 -14.95 -8.72
C ASP A 166 -1.98 -14.38 -9.76
N ALA A 167 -2.08 -13.09 -10.05
CA ALA A 167 -1.15 -12.38 -10.92
C ALA A 167 0.05 -11.82 -10.14
N LEU A 168 1.26 -12.20 -10.54
CA LEU A 168 2.51 -11.73 -9.94
C LEU A 168 3.18 -10.65 -10.79
N ASN A 169 3.52 -9.51 -10.20
CA ASN A 169 4.29 -8.47 -10.90
C ASN A 169 5.25 -7.70 -9.97
N GLY A 170 6.31 -7.15 -10.54
CA GLY A 170 7.27 -6.28 -9.85
C GLY A 170 7.02 -4.80 -10.15
N THR A 171 7.36 -3.95 -9.20
CA THR A 171 7.41 -2.50 -9.36
C THR A 171 8.67 -1.94 -8.71
N TYR A 172 9.20 -0.85 -9.27
CA TYR A 172 10.40 -0.20 -8.77
C TYR A 172 10.04 1.07 -8.01
N ILE A 173 10.48 1.15 -6.75
CA ILE A 173 10.34 2.36 -5.92
C ILE A 173 11.72 3.03 -5.85
N LYS A 174 11.78 4.31 -6.22
CA LYS A 174 13.03 5.08 -6.18
C LYS A 174 13.55 5.19 -4.75
N VAL A 175 14.85 4.95 -4.57
CA VAL A 175 15.50 5.01 -3.26
C VAL A 175 16.81 5.78 -3.31
N ASN A 176 17.17 6.36 -2.17
CA ASN A 176 18.50 6.91 -1.95
C ASN A 176 19.32 5.90 -1.15
N VAL A 177 20.43 5.45 -1.72
CA VAL A 177 21.34 4.49 -1.07
C VAL A 177 22.77 5.05 -1.02
N PRO A 178 23.60 4.59 -0.05
CA PRO A 178 25.02 4.92 0.00
C PRO A 178 25.74 4.63 -1.32
N ALA A 179 26.82 5.35 -1.59
CA ALA A 179 27.57 5.21 -2.84
C ALA A 179 28.08 3.77 -3.09
N SER A 180 28.43 3.06 -2.01
CA SER A 180 28.85 1.64 -2.04
C SER A 180 27.77 0.70 -2.56
N ASP A 181 26.49 1.03 -2.38
CA ASP A 181 25.36 0.15 -2.70
C ASP A 181 24.68 0.51 -4.04
N ARG A 182 25.03 1.65 -4.64
CA ARG A 182 24.39 2.15 -5.87
C ARG A 182 24.43 1.14 -7.02
N SER A 183 25.46 0.32 -7.13
CA SER A 183 25.54 -0.71 -8.18
C SER A 183 24.44 -1.76 -8.03
N ARG A 184 24.12 -2.17 -6.81
CA ARG A 184 23.07 -3.16 -6.50
C ARG A 184 21.66 -2.61 -6.71
N TYR A 185 21.44 -1.35 -6.35
CA TYR A 185 20.12 -0.74 -6.53
C TYR A 185 19.88 -0.15 -7.94
N ARG A 186 20.81 -0.34 -8.87
CA ARG A 186 20.68 0.15 -10.24
C ARG A 186 19.76 -0.74 -11.07
N THR A 187 18.65 -0.19 -11.53
CA THR A 187 17.77 -0.89 -12.49
C THR A 187 18.39 -0.94 -13.88
N ARG A 188 17.82 -1.78 -14.76
CA ARG A 188 18.20 -1.81 -16.19
C ARG A 188 18.06 -0.46 -16.89
N LYS A 189 17.17 0.41 -16.40
CA LYS A 189 16.95 1.78 -16.91
C LYS A 189 17.90 2.82 -16.28
N GLY A 190 18.85 2.39 -15.44
CA GLY A 190 19.85 3.24 -14.80
C GLY A 190 19.35 3.99 -13.55
N GLU A 191 18.10 3.80 -13.13
CA GLU A 191 17.55 4.44 -11.94
C GLU A 191 17.97 3.71 -10.65
N MET A 192 18.11 4.45 -9.54
CA MET A 192 18.31 3.85 -8.21
C MET A 192 16.95 3.50 -7.60
N ALA A 193 16.65 2.20 -7.49
CA ALA A 193 15.36 1.74 -6.99
C ALA A 193 15.48 0.44 -6.20
N THR A 194 14.52 0.21 -5.30
CA THR A 194 14.24 -1.11 -4.73
C THR A 194 13.13 -1.77 -5.54
N ASN A 195 13.23 -3.07 -5.76
CA ASN A 195 12.18 -3.87 -6.36
C ASN A 195 11.20 -4.31 -5.26
N VAL A 196 9.92 -4.07 -5.51
CA VAL A 196 8.80 -4.57 -4.72
C VAL A 196 7.98 -5.48 -5.62
N ARG A 197 7.79 -6.72 -5.19
CA ARG A 197 6.98 -7.70 -5.90
C ARG A 197 5.66 -7.88 -5.19
N GLY A 198 4.56 -7.71 -5.92
CA GLY A 198 3.21 -7.91 -5.43
C GLY A 198 2.53 -9.05 -6.19
N MET A 199 1.65 -9.74 -5.49
CA MET A 199 0.75 -10.74 -6.06
C MET A 199 -0.68 -10.34 -5.73
N CYS A 200 -1.55 -10.35 -6.74
CA CYS A 200 -2.94 -9.91 -6.62
C CYS A 200 -3.89 -10.96 -7.18
N ASP A 201 -5.03 -11.12 -6.52
CA ASP A 201 -6.10 -12.01 -6.98
C ASP A 201 -6.82 -11.47 -8.23
N THR A 202 -7.81 -12.25 -8.68
CA THR A 202 -8.62 -11.91 -9.86
C THR A 202 -9.39 -10.60 -9.73
N LYS A 203 -9.60 -10.11 -8.50
CA LYS A 203 -10.27 -8.84 -8.17
C LYS A 203 -9.28 -7.69 -8.03
N GLY A 204 -7.98 -7.98 -8.04
CA GLY A 204 -6.90 -7.01 -7.84
C GLY A 204 -6.56 -6.75 -6.37
N ASP A 205 -7.09 -7.54 -5.44
CA ASP A 205 -6.73 -7.47 -4.03
C ASP A 205 -5.36 -8.12 -3.82
N PHE A 206 -4.50 -7.50 -3.00
CA PHE A 206 -3.18 -8.07 -2.72
C PHE A 206 -3.30 -9.35 -1.89
N VAL A 207 -2.59 -10.38 -2.32
CA VAL A 207 -2.43 -11.67 -1.62
C VAL A 207 -1.06 -11.77 -0.97
N TYR A 208 -0.04 -11.20 -1.61
CA TYR A 208 1.33 -11.21 -1.12
C TYR A 208 2.10 -9.97 -1.57
N VAL A 209 2.95 -9.43 -0.70
CA VAL A 209 3.83 -8.30 -1.02
C VAL A 209 5.22 -8.56 -0.44
N LEU A 210 6.24 -8.54 -1.31
CA LEU A 210 7.64 -8.66 -0.95
C LEU A 210 8.39 -7.39 -1.36
N ALA A 211 8.82 -6.62 -0.37
CA ALA A 211 9.59 -5.39 -0.58
C ALA A 211 11.06 -5.55 -0.16
N GLY A 212 11.90 -4.63 -0.62
CA GLY A 212 13.28 -4.50 -0.14
C GLY A 212 14.35 -5.16 -1.01
N TRP A 213 13.96 -5.72 -2.16
CA TRP A 213 14.93 -6.31 -3.09
C TRP A 213 15.72 -5.23 -3.85
N GLU A 214 16.95 -5.56 -4.21
CA GLU A 214 17.84 -4.68 -4.95
C GLU A 214 17.29 -4.41 -6.36
N GLY A 215 17.44 -3.19 -6.86
CA GLY A 215 16.95 -2.81 -8.20
C GLY A 215 17.58 -3.58 -9.36
N SER A 216 18.77 -4.17 -9.16
CA SER A 216 19.43 -5.03 -10.15
C SER A 216 19.04 -6.50 -10.05
N ALA A 217 18.27 -6.90 -9.02
CA ALA A 217 17.95 -8.31 -8.79
C ALA A 217 17.08 -8.87 -9.91
N ALA A 218 17.39 -10.10 -10.34
CA ALA A 218 16.61 -10.80 -11.34
C ALA A 218 15.28 -11.29 -10.75
N ASP A 219 14.23 -11.25 -11.56
CA ASP A 219 12.89 -11.70 -11.19
C ASP A 219 12.88 -13.15 -10.68
N SER A 220 13.65 -14.05 -11.28
CA SER A 220 13.77 -15.45 -10.82
C SER A 220 14.35 -15.56 -9.41
N ARG A 221 15.34 -14.73 -9.07
CA ARG A 221 15.93 -14.69 -7.72
C ARG A 221 14.93 -14.20 -6.68
N ILE A 222 14.19 -13.13 -7.00
CA ILE A 222 13.17 -12.57 -6.10
C ILE A 222 12.04 -13.59 -5.87
N LEU A 223 11.63 -14.33 -6.92
CA LEU A 223 10.61 -15.38 -6.80
C LEU A 223 11.08 -16.53 -5.92
N ARG A 224 12.32 -17.01 -6.12
CA ARG A 224 12.91 -18.07 -5.31
C ARG A 224 12.96 -17.69 -3.83
N ASP A 225 13.40 -16.46 -3.54
CA ASP A 225 13.35 -15.92 -2.17
C ASP A 225 11.93 -15.91 -1.63
N ALA A 226 10.97 -15.35 -2.38
CA ALA A 226 9.57 -15.28 -1.96
C ALA A 226 9.03 -16.64 -1.50
N ILE A 227 9.32 -17.71 -2.24
CA ILE A 227 8.84 -19.07 -1.93
C ILE A 227 9.59 -19.67 -0.72
N SER A 228 10.89 -19.40 -0.59
CA SER A 228 11.74 -20.01 0.45
C SER A 228 11.57 -19.43 1.86
N ARG A 229 10.91 -18.27 2.00
CA ARG A 229 10.76 -17.58 3.29
C ARG A 229 9.80 -18.32 4.22
N PRO A 230 10.00 -18.25 5.57
CA PRO A 230 9.06 -18.84 6.53
C PRO A 230 7.63 -18.31 6.40
N ASN A 231 7.48 -17.01 6.15
CA ASN A 231 6.21 -16.35 5.82
C ASN A 231 6.14 -16.03 4.31
N GLY A 232 6.69 -16.94 3.51
CA GLY A 232 6.83 -16.79 2.07
C GLY A 232 5.53 -17.00 1.32
N LEU A 233 5.62 -16.79 0.00
CA LEU A 233 4.56 -17.06 -0.93
C LEU A 233 4.20 -18.56 -0.88
N LYS A 234 2.97 -18.86 -0.46
CA LYS A 234 2.45 -20.23 -0.41
C LYS A 234 1.90 -20.61 -1.77
N VAL A 235 2.61 -21.47 -2.49
CA VAL A 235 2.12 -22.14 -3.68
C VAL A 235 1.56 -23.49 -3.21
N SER A 236 0.25 -23.71 -3.40
CA SER A 236 -0.35 -25.03 -3.10
C SER A 236 0.34 -26.07 -3.99
N LYS A 237 0.99 -27.04 -3.36
CA LYS A 237 1.39 -28.27 -4.02
C LYS A 237 0.12 -29.12 -4.14
N GLU A 238 -0.74 -28.83 -5.10
CA GLU A 238 -1.58 -29.89 -5.65
C GLU A 238 -0.69 -30.70 -6.60
N ASP A 239 -0.85 -32.01 -6.50
CA ASP A 239 0.02 -33.03 -7.05
C ASP A 239 0.42 -32.75 -8.51
N ASN A 240 1.72 -32.86 -8.78
CA ASN A 240 2.34 -32.76 -10.08
C ASN A 240 2.16 -31.42 -10.82
N ILE A 241 2.98 -30.44 -10.45
CA ILE A 241 3.89 -29.99 -11.51
C ILE A 241 4.77 -31.21 -11.75
N ASP A 242 4.37 -32.03 -12.72
CA ASP A 242 5.33 -32.91 -13.37
C ASP A 242 6.40 -31.97 -13.92
N GLU A 243 7.41 -31.71 -13.12
CA GLU A 243 8.77 -31.78 -13.63
C GLU A 243 8.82 -33.17 -14.26
N VAL A 244 8.58 -33.22 -15.57
CA VAL A 244 8.56 -34.44 -16.35
C VAL A 244 9.86 -35.16 -16.04
N ASP A 245 9.74 -36.16 -15.18
CA ASP A 245 10.82 -36.96 -14.64
C ASP A 245 11.35 -37.76 -15.83
N SER A 246 12.34 -37.21 -16.53
CA SER A 246 13.08 -37.98 -17.52
C SER A 246 13.97 -38.92 -16.70
N THR A 247 13.46 -40.13 -16.49
CA THR A 247 14.18 -41.26 -15.94
C THR A 247 15.59 -41.35 -16.52
N HIS A 248 16.59 -40.98 -15.72
CA HIS A 248 17.75 -41.82 -15.46
C HIS A 248 18.41 -41.42 -14.14
N ALA A 249 18.39 -42.38 -13.21
CA ALA A 249 18.98 -42.31 -11.90
C ALA A 249 20.44 -41.83 -11.94
N THR A 250 20.81 -40.93 -11.03
CA THR A 250 21.91 -41.17 -10.07
C THR A 250 21.74 -40.25 -8.84
N THR A 251 21.62 -40.93 -7.70
CA THR A 251 21.75 -40.54 -6.30
C THR A 251 22.41 -39.19 -5.91
N VAL A 252 21.77 -38.57 -4.89
CA VAL A 252 22.26 -37.59 -3.88
C VAL A 252 22.21 -36.10 -4.24
N ALA A 253 21.15 -35.46 -3.74
CA ALA A 253 21.05 -34.06 -3.31
C ALA A 253 21.57 -33.00 -4.29
N ASP A 254 20.76 -32.67 -5.30
CA ASP A 254 21.05 -31.56 -6.19
C ASP A 254 20.10 -30.37 -5.95
N ASP A 255 20.70 -29.29 -5.47
CA ASP A 255 20.17 -27.93 -5.56
C ASP A 255 19.93 -27.57 -7.03
N ILE A 256 18.79 -26.94 -7.35
CA ILE A 256 18.42 -26.55 -8.72
C ILE A 256 19.41 -25.51 -9.26
N HIS A 257 20.32 -25.97 -10.13
CA HIS A 257 21.42 -25.18 -10.70
C HIS A 257 21.14 -24.54 -12.08
N TYR A 258 20.04 -24.87 -12.77
CA TYR A 258 19.68 -24.25 -14.05
C TYR A 258 18.17 -24.32 -14.33
N ILE A 259 17.60 -23.35 -15.05
CA ILE A 259 16.22 -23.37 -15.57
C ILE A 259 16.32 -23.27 -17.10
N GLU A 260 16.06 -24.37 -17.82
CA GLU A 260 15.96 -24.37 -19.29
C GLU A 260 14.57 -23.89 -19.75
N THR A 261 14.52 -23.23 -20.90
CA THR A 261 13.28 -22.89 -21.59
C THR A 261 12.74 -24.13 -22.31
N SER A 262 11.77 -24.81 -21.72
CA SER A 262 11.01 -25.87 -22.39
C SER A 262 10.19 -25.29 -23.56
N ASN A 263 10.18 -25.99 -24.70
CA ASN A 263 9.34 -25.65 -25.85
C ASN A 263 7.85 -25.84 -25.54
N GLU A 264 7.48 -26.66 -24.54
CA GLU A 264 6.10 -26.93 -24.16
C GLU A 264 5.42 -25.69 -23.58
N TRP A 265 6.14 -24.91 -22.78
CA TRP A 265 5.62 -23.66 -22.24
C TRP A 265 5.41 -22.60 -23.33
N SER A 266 6.31 -22.56 -24.32
CA SER A 266 6.17 -21.68 -25.48
C SER A 266 4.96 -22.11 -26.32
N GLN A 267 4.83 -23.41 -26.60
CA GLN A 267 3.71 -23.95 -27.36
C GLN A 267 2.37 -23.70 -26.67
N TRP A 268 2.25 -24.02 -25.38
CA TRP A 268 1.03 -23.75 -24.61
C TRP A 268 0.63 -22.28 -24.64
N ARG A 269 1.61 -21.37 -24.51
CA ARG A 269 1.36 -19.92 -24.59
C ARG A 269 0.88 -19.47 -25.96
N ASP A 270 1.46 -20.04 -27.02
CA ASP A 270 1.10 -19.69 -28.41
C ASP A 270 -0.28 -20.24 -28.75
N ASP A 271 -0.58 -21.50 -28.38
CA ASP A 271 -1.89 -22.13 -28.54
C ASP A 271 -2.98 -21.34 -27.80
N LEU A 272 -2.72 -20.95 -26.54
CA LEU A 272 -3.64 -20.14 -25.77
C LEU A 272 -3.88 -18.76 -26.40
N ALA A 273 -2.82 -18.12 -26.92
CA ALA A 273 -2.93 -16.82 -27.56
C ALA A 273 -3.75 -16.89 -28.86
N GLU A 274 -3.57 -17.97 -29.65
CA GLU A 274 -4.36 -18.22 -30.86
C GLU A 274 -5.83 -18.43 -30.51
N GLU A 275 -6.14 -19.28 -29.53
CA GLU A 275 -7.52 -19.52 -29.07
C GLU A 275 -8.21 -18.22 -28.61
N MET A 276 -7.52 -17.43 -27.77
CA MET A 276 -8.02 -16.13 -27.30
C MET A 276 -8.28 -15.16 -28.46
N PHE A 277 -7.41 -15.15 -29.47
CA PHE A 277 -7.54 -14.26 -30.64
C PHE A 277 -8.69 -14.68 -31.55
N THR A 278 -8.81 -15.98 -31.88
CA THR A 278 -9.88 -16.51 -32.73
C THR A 278 -11.25 -16.26 -32.13
N GLU A 279 -11.43 -16.47 -30.83
CA GLU A 279 -12.73 -16.21 -30.20
C GLU A 279 -13.06 -14.71 -30.14
N TRP A 280 -12.07 -13.85 -29.93
CA TRP A 280 -12.27 -12.41 -30.04
C TRP A 280 -12.69 -12.02 -31.45
N GLU A 281 -12.07 -12.59 -32.48
CA GLU A 281 -12.42 -12.33 -33.88
C GLU A 281 -13.87 -12.75 -34.19
N LEU A 282 -14.28 -13.94 -33.73
CA LEU A 282 -15.65 -14.45 -33.88
C LEU A 282 -16.72 -13.57 -33.21
N ARG A 283 -16.37 -12.87 -32.12
CA ARG A 283 -17.30 -11.98 -31.40
C ARG A 283 -17.42 -10.58 -32.00
N ASN A 284 -16.46 -10.16 -32.83
CA ASN A 284 -16.41 -8.83 -33.43
C ASN A 284 -16.74 -8.83 -34.93
N GLN A 285 -17.18 -9.96 -35.47
CA GLN A 285 -17.85 -10.09 -36.77
C GLN A 285 -19.36 -9.94 -36.60
#